data_AF-A0A7W0X9T4-F1
#
_entry.id   AF-A0A7W0X9T4-F1
#
_cell.length_a   1.000
_cell.length_b   1.000
_cell.length_c   1.000
_cell.angle_alpha   90.00
_cell.angle_beta   90.00
_cell.angle_gamma   90.00
#
_symmetry.space_group_name_H-M   'P 1'
#
loop_
_entity.id
_entity.type
_entity.pdbx_description
1 polymer ?
#
loop_
_entity_poly.entity_id
_entity_poly.type
_entity_poly.pdbx_seq_one_letter_code
_entity_poly.pdbx_strand_id
1 'polypeptide(L)'
;LISTFQHARHFTPSQVELYGRLSHSLAFVGALGQDMPAAPAFGVRGSNLLADDPLTHEWDIVVVAPHFAAAFSARDLGDSGGPDMDRRFDFQLTHDRDLAVRAARSLMARIEPLGAVSSVKRLLTAPA
;
A
#
# COMPACT_ATOMS: atom_id res chain seq x y z
N LEU A 1 -1.51 -4.54 -7.32
CA LEU A 1 -2.22 -4.57 -6.01
C LEU A 1 -1.73 -3.39 -5.20
N ILE A 2 -2.61 -2.67 -4.52
CA ILE A 2 -2.24 -1.60 -3.59
C ILE A 2 -3.19 -1.61 -2.40
N SER A 3 -2.65 -1.39 -1.21
CA SER A 3 -3.42 -1.48 0.03
C SER A 3 -3.04 -0.42 1.04
N THR A 4 -3.94 -0.11 1.97
CA THR A 4 -3.67 0.70 3.17
C THR A 4 -3.72 -0.18 4.42
N PHE A 5 -2.91 0.17 5.42
CA PHE A 5 -2.77 -0.58 6.67
C PHE A 5 -3.08 0.26 7.91
N GLN A 6 -3.61 1.48 7.73
CA GLN A 6 -3.71 2.54 8.74
C GLN A 6 -2.34 2.99 9.27
N HIS A 7 -1.58 2.07 9.89
CA HIS A 7 -0.26 2.27 10.45
C HIS A 7 0.68 1.12 10.07
N ALA A 8 1.97 1.40 9.99
CA ALA A 8 3.02 0.43 9.67
C ALA A 8 3.05 -0.78 10.63
N ARG A 9 2.67 -0.59 11.90
CA ARG A 9 2.57 -1.68 12.89
C ARG A 9 1.60 -2.79 12.49
N HIS A 10 0.61 -2.49 11.64
CA HIS A 10 -0.33 -3.49 11.14
C HIS A 10 0.19 -4.21 9.88
N PHE A 11 1.29 -3.74 9.27
CA PHE A 11 2.04 -4.46 8.25
C PHE A 11 2.94 -5.50 8.90
N THR A 12 2.31 -6.53 9.47
CA THR A 12 2.95 -7.57 10.26
C THR A 12 3.96 -8.41 9.46
N PRO A 13 4.82 -9.22 10.10
CA PRO A 13 5.76 -10.09 9.39
C PRO A 13 5.11 -11.01 8.34
N SER A 14 3.89 -11.51 8.60
CA SER A 14 3.17 -12.32 7.62
C SER A 14 2.72 -11.51 6.40
N GLN A 15 2.41 -10.22 6.58
CA GLN A 15 2.13 -9.30 5.47
C GLN A 15 3.39 -8.97 4.67
N VAL A 16 4.54 -8.81 5.33
CA VAL A 16 5.85 -8.64 4.66
C VAL A 16 6.13 -9.81 3.72
N GLU A 17 5.98 -11.05 4.20
CA GLU A 17 6.20 -12.26 3.39
C GLU A 17 5.19 -12.38 2.25
N LEU A 18 3.90 -12.15 2.53
CA LEU A 18 2.85 -12.22 1.52
C LEU A 18 3.06 -11.18 0.41
N TYR A 19 3.25 -9.92 0.77
CA TYR A 19 3.39 -8.84 -0.21
C TYR A 19 4.70 -8.95 -0.98
N GLY A 20 5.79 -9.38 -0.32
CA GLY A 20 7.05 -9.71 -0.99
C GLY A 20 6.89 -10.86 -2.00
N ARG A 21 6.14 -11.92 -1.66
CA ARG A 21 5.84 -12.99 -2.64
C ARG A 21 5.01 -12.46 -3.82
N LEU A 22 4.00 -11.64 -3.54
CA LEU A 22 3.13 -11.05 -4.57
C LEU A 22 3.93 -10.16 -5.54
N SER A 23 4.94 -9.42 -5.08
CA SER A 23 5.75 -8.56 -5.95
C SER A 23 6.59 -9.31 -6.97
N HIS A 24 6.80 -10.61 -6.80
CA HIS A 24 7.48 -11.44 -7.81
C HIS A 24 6.58 -11.75 -9.02
N SER A 25 5.25 -11.72 -8.83
CA SER A 25 4.27 -12.10 -9.86
C SER A 25 3.44 -10.93 -10.38
N LEU A 26 3.33 -9.85 -9.59
CA LEU A 26 2.54 -8.67 -9.94
C LEU A 26 3.46 -7.55 -10.43
N ALA A 27 3.03 -6.84 -11.46
CA ALA A 27 3.76 -5.68 -12.00
C ALA A 27 3.91 -4.53 -10.99
N PHE A 28 3.04 -4.49 -9.97
CA PHE A 28 3.07 -3.49 -8.92
C PHE A 28 2.42 -4.01 -7.63
N VAL A 29 3.11 -3.82 -6.51
CA VAL A 29 2.59 -4.05 -5.16
C VAL A 29 2.89 -2.83 -4.31
N GLY A 30 1.84 -2.22 -3.74
CA GLY A 30 1.94 -1.05 -2.88
C GLY A 30 1.34 -1.28 -1.49
N ALA A 31 1.93 -0.67 -0.47
CA ALA A 31 1.42 -0.65 0.89
C ALA A 31 1.53 0.76 1.50
N LEU A 32 0.44 1.30 2.00
CA LEU A 32 0.36 2.63 2.58
C LEU A 32 0.02 2.55 4.06
N GLY A 33 0.51 3.50 4.84
CA GLY A 33 0.15 3.62 6.26
C GLY A 33 0.94 4.74 6.90
N GLN A 34 0.47 5.22 8.04
CA GLN A 34 1.29 6.06 8.90
C GLN A 34 2.54 5.30 9.34
N ASP A 35 3.68 5.98 9.31
CA ASP A 35 5.02 5.45 9.58
C ASP A 35 5.47 4.34 8.60
N MET A 36 4.78 4.15 7.48
CA MET A 36 5.13 3.13 6.51
C MET A 36 6.41 3.53 5.77
N PRO A 37 7.47 2.70 5.77
CA PRO A 37 8.70 3.01 5.06
C PRO A 37 8.48 2.95 3.55
N ALA A 38 9.30 3.66 2.77
CA ALA A 38 9.22 3.68 1.30
C ALA A 38 9.42 2.29 0.64
N ALA A 39 10.07 1.36 1.33
CA ALA A 39 10.25 -0.03 0.90
C ALA A 39 9.95 -0.98 2.09
N PRO A 40 8.68 -1.34 2.33
CA PRO A 40 8.26 -2.12 3.49
C PRO A 40 8.53 -3.62 3.37
N ALA A 41 8.69 -4.11 2.14
CA ALA A 41 9.17 -5.46 1.84
C ALA A 41 9.91 -5.45 0.49
N PHE A 42 10.67 -6.50 0.21
CA PHE A 42 11.36 -6.63 -1.07
C PHE A 42 10.36 -6.56 -2.24
N GLY A 43 10.60 -5.65 -3.20
CA GLY A 43 9.72 -5.44 -4.35
C GLY A 43 8.41 -4.71 -4.06
N VAL A 44 8.16 -4.30 -2.81
CA VAL A 44 6.94 -3.58 -2.40
C VAL A 44 7.22 -2.09 -2.29
N ARG A 45 6.29 -1.29 -2.80
CA ARG A 45 6.34 0.18 -2.78
C ARG A 45 5.56 0.70 -1.57
N GLY A 46 6.22 1.44 -0.70
CA GLY A 46 5.58 2.05 0.46
C GLY A 46 5.46 3.55 0.37
N SER A 47 4.56 4.13 1.17
CA SER A 47 4.54 5.56 1.44
C SER A 47 3.94 5.86 2.81
N ASN A 48 4.54 6.82 3.49
CA ASN A 48 4.08 7.33 4.78
C ASN A 48 2.87 8.23 4.58
N LEU A 49 1.76 7.89 5.23
CA LEU A 49 0.58 8.76 5.30
C LEU A 49 0.76 9.80 6.40
N LEU A 50 0.29 11.03 6.14
CA LEU A 50 0.21 12.06 7.18
C LEU A 50 -0.79 11.62 8.25
N ALA A 51 -0.59 12.09 9.48
CA ALA A 51 -1.43 11.71 10.62
C ALA A 51 -2.91 12.10 10.45
N ASP A 52 -3.19 13.11 9.63
CA ASP A 52 -4.52 13.61 9.28
C ASP A 52 -5.03 13.12 7.92
N ASP A 53 -4.28 12.25 7.22
CA ASP A 53 -4.80 11.63 5.98
C ASP A 53 -5.97 10.70 6.36
N PRO A 54 -7.16 10.85 5.73
CA PRO A 54 -8.32 10.01 6.03
C PRO A 54 -8.05 8.51 5.91
N LEU A 55 -7.11 8.10 5.05
CA LEU A 55 -6.75 6.70 4.86
C LEU A 55 -6.05 6.07 6.09
N THR A 56 -5.64 6.88 7.08
CA THR A 56 -5.17 6.36 8.37
C THR A 56 -6.29 5.72 9.20
N HIS A 57 -7.55 5.93 8.82
CA HIS A 57 -8.72 5.30 9.43
C HIS A 57 -9.30 4.16 8.57
N GLU A 58 -8.70 3.86 7.42
CA GLU A 58 -9.24 2.93 6.44
C GLU A 58 -8.28 1.77 6.12
N TRP A 59 -8.88 0.62 5.82
CA TRP A 59 -8.23 -0.55 5.25
C TRP A 59 -8.75 -0.76 3.84
N ASP A 60 -7.90 -0.44 2.87
CA ASP A 60 -8.21 -0.61 1.46
C ASP A 60 -7.35 -1.71 0.88
N ILE A 61 -7.94 -2.51 0.00
CA ILE A 61 -7.22 -3.46 -0.84
C ILE A 61 -7.79 -3.32 -2.25
N VAL A 62 -6.94 -2.90 -3.18
CA VAL A 62 -7.31 -2.73 -4.57
C VAL A 62 -6.47 -3.61 -5.48
N VAL A 63 -7.14 -4.43 -6.26
CA VAL A 63 -6.54 -5.33 -7.24
C VAL A 63 -7.03 -4.94 -8.62
N VAL A 64 -6.09 -4.75 -9.53
CA VAL A 64 -6.36 -4.55 -10.96
C VAL A 64 -5.47 -5.50 -11.74
N ALA A 65 -6.09 -6.38 -12.50
CA ALA A 65 -5.46 -7.38 -13.36
C ALA A 65 -6.21 -7.43 -14.72
N PRO A 66 -5.66 -8.10 -15.75
CA PRO A 66 -6.30 -8.16 -17.07
C PRO A 66 -7.75 -8.66 -17.04
N HIS A 67 -8.03 -9.69 -16.24
CA HIS A 67 -9.35 -10.34 -16.17
C HIS A 67 -10.02 -10.24 -14.79
N PHE A 68 -9.46 -9.44 -13.88
CA PHE A 68 -10.01 -9.25 -12.54
C PHE A 68 -9.78 -7.82 -12.07
N ALA A 69 -10.78 -7.24 -11.41
CA ALA A 69 -10.63 -5.99 -10.72
C ALA A 69 -11.56 -5.97 -9.50
N ALA A 70 -11.05 -5.56 -8.36
CA ALA A 70 -11.85 -5.39 -7.16
C ALA A 70 -11.24 -4.30 -6.27
N ALA A 71 -12.10 -3.63 -5.52
CA ALA A 71 -11.73 -2.75 -4.43
C ALA A 71 -12.53 -3.14 -3.19
N PHE A 72 -11.80 -3.44 -2.13
CA PHE A 72 -12.31 -3.56 -0.77
C PHE A 72 -11.89 -2.31 -0.02
N SER A 73 -12.79 -1.73 0.75
CA SER A 73 -12.52 -0.63 1.67
C SER A 73 -13.27 -0.86 2.96
N ALA A 74 -12.62 -0.65 4.09
CA ALA A 74 -13.20 -0.78 5.41
C ALA A 74 -12.73 0.37 6.30
N ARG A 75 -13.67 1.21 6.71
CA ARG A 75 -13.44 2.36 7.57
C ARG A 75 -13.71 1.99 9.01
N ASP A 76 -12.75 2.25 9.89
CA ASP A 76 -12.90 2.05 11.33
C ASP A 76 -13.99 2.97 11.89
N LEU A 77 -14.89 2.42 12.70
CA LEU A 77 -15.95 3.17 13.37
C LEU A 77 -15.46 3.91 14.63
N GLY A 78 -14.21 3.70 15.05
CA GLY A 78 -13.58 4.43 16.15
C GLY A 78 -14.04 3.96 17.53
N ASP A 79 -14.53 2.72 17.63
CA ASP A 79 -14.90 2.12 18.90
C ASP A 79 -13.67 2.04 19.81
N SER A 80 -13.71 2.76 20.93
CA SER A 80 -12.63 2.82 21.89
C SER A 80 -12.98 2.03 23.15
N GLY A 81 -12.03 1.23 23.65
CA GLY A 81 -12.13 0.54 24.94
C GLY A 81 -12.23 -1.00 24.89
N GLY A 82 -12.20 -1.62 23.71
CA GLY A 82 -12.16 -3.09 23.54
C GLY A 82 -10.84 -3.60 22.93
N PRO A 83 -10.61 -4.93 22.92
CA PRO A 83 -9.53 -5.56 22.15
C PRO A 83 -9.53 -5.13 20.68
N ASP A 84 -8.34 -5.09 20.04
CA ASP A 84 -8.22 -4.69 18.62
C ASP A 84 -9.06 -5.57 17.67
N MET A 85 -9.22 -6.86 18.01
CA MET A 85 -10.04 -7.82 17.26
C MET A 85 -11.55 -7.55 17.32
N ASP A 86 -12.01 -6.73 18.28
CA ASP A 86 -13.43 -6.39 18.46
C ASP A 86 -13.80 -5.06 17.77
N ARG A 87 -12.84 -4.42 17.09
CA ARG A 87 -13.09 -3.18 16.34
C ARG A 87 -14.11 -3.44 15.22
N ARG A 88 -15.05 -2.52 15.08
CA ARG A 88 -16.07 -2.59 14.03
C ARG A 88 -15.70 -1.67 12.88
N PHE A 89 -16.04 -2.13 11.68
CA PHE A 89 -15.75 -1.43 10.45
C PHE A 89 -17.02 -1.32 9.61
N ASP A 90 -17.19 -0.17 8.98
CA ASP A 90 -18.11 0.01 7.85
C ASP A 90 -17.35 -0.33 6.59
N PHE A 91 -17.84 -1.30 5.80
CA PHE A 91 -17.08 -1.84 4.68
C PHE A 91 -17.88 -1.93 3.38
N GLN A 92 -17.15 -1.85 2.28
CA GLN A 92 -17.67 -2.08 0.94
C GLN A 92 -16.72 -2.95 0.14
N LEU A 93 -17.29 -3.84 -0.67
CA LEU A 93 -16.57 -4.60 -1.69
C LEU A 93 -17.24 -4.35 -3.03
N THR A 94 -16.44 -3.96 -4.03
CA THR A 94 -16.90 -3.83 -5.41
C THR A 94 -16.00 -4.60 -6.36
N HIS A 95 -16.62 -5.17 -7.40
CA HIS A 95 -15.95 -5.77 -8.55
C HIS A 95 -16.10 -4.92 -9.82
N ASP A 96 -16.65 -3.70 -9.68
CA ASP A 96 -16.68 -2.73 -10.77
C ASP A 96 -15.25 -2.31 -11.11
N ARG A 97 -14.84 -2.61 -12.34
CA ARG A 97 -13.47 -2.37 -12.82
C ARG A 97 -13.11 -0.90 -12.82
N ASP A 98 -14.02 -0.02 -13.21
CA ASP A 98 -13.74 1.41 -13.31
C ASP A 98 -13.61 2.04 -11.93
N LEU A 99 -14.44 1.62 -10.97
CA LEU A 99 -14.29 2.01 -9.57
C LEU A 99 -12.97 1.51 -8.98
N ALA A 100 -12.60 0.25 -9.21
CA ALA A 100 -11.34 -0.30 -8.73
C ALA A 100 -10.13 0.43 -9.34
N VAL A 101 -10.15 0.75 -10.63
CA VAL A 101 -9.08 1.52 -11.29
C VAL A 101 -9.00 2.93 -10.72
N ARG A 102 -10.13 3.61 -10.49
CA ARG A 102 -10.13 4.94 -9.85
C ARG A 102 -9.54 4.87 -8.44
N ALA A 103 -9.96 3.91 -7.63
CA ALA A 103 -9.42 3.72 -6.28
C ALA A 103 -7.90 3.43 -6.32
N ALA A 104 -7.46 2.52 -7.18
CA ALA A 104 -6.03 2.20 -7.34
C ALA A 104 -5.21 3.45 -7.70
N ARG A 105 -5.70 4.27 -8.65
CA ARG A 105 -5.03 5.52 -9.03
C ARG A 105 -4.94 6.51 -7.86
N SER A 106 -6.03 6.68 -7.10
CA SER A 106 -6.05 7.56 -5.93
C SER A 106 -5.04 7.12 -4.85
N LEU A 107 -4.91 5.82 -4.62
CA LEU A 107 -3.91 5.29 -3.68
C LEU A 107 -2.49 5.41 -4.24
N MET A 108 -2.27 5.07 -5.52
CA MET A 108 -0.94 5.14 -6.14
C MET A 108 -0.40 6.57 -6.20
N ALA A 109 -1.27 7.59 -6.30
CA ALA A 109 -0.88 9.00 -6.29
C ALA A 109 -0.19 9.44 -4.98
N ARG A 110 -0.32 8.66 -3.91
CA ARG A 110 0.35 8.90 -2.61
C ARG A 110 1.72 8.24 -2.50
N ILE A 111 2.15 7.50 -3.52
CA ILE A 111 3.47 6.84 -3.56
C ILE A 111 4.42 7.73 -4.35
N GLU A 112 5.52 8.11 -3.70
CA GLU A 112 6.58 8.88 -4.37
C GLU A 112 7.03 8.16 -5.65
N PRO A 113 7.24 8.86 -6.77
CA PRO A 113 7.79 8.26 -7.98
C PRO A 113 9.12 7.56 -7.70
N LEU A 114 9.47 6.54 -8.49
CA LEU A 114 10.87 6.12 -8.56
C LEU A 114 11.66 7.36 -8.97
N GLY A 115 12.46 7.91 -8.05
CA GLY A 115 13.41 8.96 -8.42
C GLY A 115 14.17 8.47 -9.64
N ALA A 116 14.24 9.30 -10.69
CA ALA A 116 14.97 8.96 -11.90
C ALA A 116 16.33 8.43 -11.47
N VAL A 117 16.63 7.18 -11.84
CA VAL A 117 17.92 6.57 -11.57
C VAL A 117 18.95 7.51 -12.17
N SER A 118 19.66 8.26 -11.32
CA SER A 118 20.85 8.98 -11.73
C SER A 118 21.91 7.92 -12.00
N SER A 119 21.87 7.39 -13.21
CA SER A 119 22.83 6.45 -13.75
C SER A 119 24.25 6.88 -13.39
N VAL A 120 24.98 5.95 -12.77
CA VAL A 120 26.41 5.70 -13.01
C VAL A 120 27.26 6.96 -13.20
N LYS A 121 27.50 7.72 -12.13
CA LYS A 121 28.66 8.63 -12.04
C LYS A 121 29.63 8.27 -10.91
N ARG A 122 29.63 7.00 -10.49
CA ARG A 122 30.54 6.46 -9.46
C ARG A 122 31.39 5.29 -9.95
N LEU A 123 31.74 5.27 -11.24
CA LEU A 123 32.71 4.31 -11.81
C LEU A 123 33.70 4.90 -12.82
N LEU A 124 33.79 6.24 -12.96
CA LEU A 124 34.79 6.89 -13.84
C LEU A 124 35.70 7.90 -13.12
N THR A 125 35.82 7.82 -11.79
CA THR A 125 36.83 8.58 -11.03
C THR A 125 37.58 7.66 -10.08
N ALA A 126 38.19 6.61 -10.63
CA ALA A 126 39.37 6.01 -10.01
C ALA A 126 40.57 6.47 -10.87
N PRO A 127 41.54 7.22 -10.32
CA PRO A 127 42.77 7.49 -11.04
C PRO A 127 43.57 6.18 -11.21
N ALA A 128 44.23 6.08 -12.36
CA ALA A 128 45.12 4.98 -12.75
C ALA A 128 46.38 4.91 -11.89
#